data_AF-A0A820K823-F1
#
_entry.id   AF-A0A820K823-F1
#
_cell.length_a   1.000
_cell.length_b   1.000
_cell.length_c   1.000
_cell.angle_alpha   90.00
_cell.angle_beta   90.00
_cell.angle_gamma   90.00
#
_symmetry.space_group_name_H-M   'P 1'
#
loop_
_entity.id
_entity.type
_entity.pdbx_description
1 polymer ?
#
loop_
_entity_poly.entity_id
_entity_poly.type
_entity_poly.pdbx_seq_one_letter_code
_entity_poly.pdbx_strand_id
1 'polypeptide(L)' 'MCIFGENNNNTIAGIWVWRGHELAFRLSTDWQVDFESYTWKRLSVDDENTKKLVNQYFLWEGEHNGKKFNQGKIFK' A
#
# COMPACT_ATOMS: atom_id res chain seq x y z
N MET A 1 -3.91 3.45 2.67
CA MET A 1 -4.51 2.35 1.89
C MET A 1 -5.54 2.96 0.94
N CYS A 2 -5.46 2.68 -0.36
CA CYS A 2 -6.27 3.34 -1.38
C CYS A 2 -6.96 2.32 -2.28
N ILE A 3 -8.15 2.68 -2.74
CA ILE A 3 -8.90 1.99 -3.79
C ILE A 3 -8.74 2.82 -5.06
N PHE A 4 -8.32 2.17 -6.13
CA PHE A 4 -8.21 2.75 -7.46
C PHE A 4 -9.20 2.09 -8.42
N GLY A 5 -9.71 2.85 -9.38
CA GLY A 5 -10.64 2.36 -10.41
C GLY A 5 -12.11 2.50 -10.03
N GLU A 6 -12.93 1.65 -10.63
CA GLU A 6 -14.39 1.75 -10.61
C GLU A 6 -15.03 0.42 -10.19
N ASN A 7 -16.36 0.41 -10.08
CA ASN A 7 -17.10 -0.80 -9.71
C ASN A 7 -16.76 -1.98 -10.65
N ASN A 8 -16.59 -3.17 -10.09
CA ASN A 8 -16.16 -4.40 -10.78
C ASN A 8 -14.80 -4.33 -11.52
N ASN A 9 -14.04 -3.23 -11.39
CA ASN A 9 -12.69 -3.11 -11.93
C ASN A 9 -11.80 -2.27 -10.98
N ASN A 10 -11.91 -2.51 -9.69
CA ASN A 10 -11.10 -1.80 -8.70
C ASN A 10 -9.79 -2.55 -8.38
N THR A 11 -8.85 -1.84 -7.77
CA THR A 11 -7.62 -2.41 -7.24
C THR A 11 -7.31 -1.75 -5.92
N ILE A 12 -6.91 -2.58 -4.95
CA ILE A 12 -6.51 -2.13 -3.63
C ILE A 12 -4.99 -2.09 -3.58
N ALA A 13 -4.42 -0.95 -3.24
CA ALA A 13 -2.99 -0.79 -3.05
C ALA A 13 -2.70 0.27 -1.99
N GLY A 14 -1.55 0.17 -1.33
CA GLY A 14 -1.19 1.12 -0.29
C GLY A 14 0.22 0.95 0.23
N ILE A 15 0.71 2.00 0.88
CA ILE A 15 1.96 1.96 1.63
C ILE A 15 1.64 1.73 3.10
N TRP A 16 2.43 0.84 3.69
CA TRP A 16 2.40 0.50 5.10
C TRP A 16 3.74 0.83 5.72
N VAL A 17 3.71 1.29 6.97
CA VAL A 17 4.90 1.65 7.73
C VAL A 17 4.81 0.98 9.09
N TRP A 18 5.87 0.27 9.47
CA TRP A 18 6.01 -0.38 10.77
C TRP A 18 7.48 -0.35 11.21
N ARG A 19 7.73 -0.69 12.47
CA ARG A 19 9.10 -0.82 12.99
C ARG A 19 9.65 -2.22 12.69
N GLY A 20 10.85 -2.28 12.13
CA GLY A 20 11.57 -3.54 11.85
C GLY A 20 11.91 -3.70 10.36
N HIS A 21 12.66 -4.75 10.06
CA HIS A 21 13.12 -5.05 8.69
C HIS A 21 12.27 -6.14 8.01
N GLU A 22 11.73 -7.05 8.81
CA GLU A 22 10.87 -8.13 8.36
C GLU A 22 9.43 -7.65 8.16
N LEU A 23 8.67 -8.40 7.36
CA LEU A 23 7.25 -8.16 7.16
C LEU A 23 6.49 -8.35 8.48
N ALA A 24 5.81 -7.29 8.96
CA ALA A 24 5.18 -7.27 10.28
C ALA A 24 4.24 -8.46 10.53
N PHE A 25 3.44 -8.85 9.52
CA PHE A 25 2.45 -9.93 9.63
C PHE A 25 3.07 -11.31 9.90
N ARG A 26 4.36 -11.51 9.61
CA ARG A 26 5.07 -12.76 9.94
C ARG A 26 5.59 -12.80 11.38
N LEU A 27 5.55 -11.68 12.10
CA LEU A 27 6.08 -11.58 13.46
C LEU A 27 5.11 -12.11 14.53
N SER A 28 3.83 -12.22 14.21
CA SER A 28 2.79 -12.77 15.12
C SER A 28 1.75 -13.55 14.31
N THR A 29 1.31 -14.70 14.81
CA THR A 29 0.24 -15.50 14.21
C THR A 29 -1.09 -14.74 14.18
N ASP A 30 -1.32 -13.86 15.16
CA ASP A 30 -2.56 -13.09 15.28
C ASP A 30 -2.74 -12.07 14.15
N TRP A 31 -1.66 -11.73 13.44
CA TRP A 31 -1.66 -10.75 12.35
C TRP A 31 -1.67 -11.40 10.97
N GLN A 32 -1.75 -12.74 10.88
CA GLN A 32 -1.66 -13.47 9.61
C GLN A 32 -2.99 -13.63 8.88
N VAL A 33 -4.07 -13.02 9.38
CA VAL A 33 -5.37 -13.07 8.70
C VAL A 33 -5.29 -12.31 7.37
N ASP A 34 -5.50 -13.04 6.28
CA ASP A 34 -5.62 -12.56 4.89
C ASP A 34 -4.45 -11.74 4.30
N PHE A 35 -3.34 -11.55 5.03
CA PHE A 35 -2.21 -10.77 4.53
C PHE A 35 -1.58 -11.40 3.27
N GLU A 36 -1.69 -12.72 3.10
CA GLU A 36 -1.19 -13.47 1.95
C GLU A 36 -1.92 -13.13 0.64
N SER A 37 -3.13 -12.58 0.73
CA SER A 37 -3.87 -12.11 -0.45
C SER A 37 -3.28 -10.83 -1.07
N TYR A 38 -2.28 -10.23 -0.41
CA TYR A 38 -1.60 -9.03 -0.87
C TYR A 38 -0.15 -9.32 -1.26
N THR A 39 0.32 -8.64 -2.31
CA THR A 39 1.75 -8.65 -2.67
C THR A 39 2.51 -7.63 -1.83
N TRP A 40 3.51 -8.10 -1.07
CA TRP A 40 4.35 -7.25 -0.23
C TRP A 40 5.71 -7.01 -0.89
N LYS A 41 6.07 -5.74 -1.06
CA LYS A 41 7.39 -5.33 -1.55
C LYS A 41 8.01 -4.34 -0.57
N ARG A 42 9.21 -4.65 -0.09
CA ARG A 42 10.01 -3.71 0.69
C ARG A 42 10.47 -2.57 -0.21
N LEU A 43 10.28 -1.33 0.23
CA LEU A 43 10.70 -0.13 -0.48
C LEU A 43 12.01 0.40 0.13
N SER A 44 12.85 1.02 -0.68
CA SER A 44 14.10 1.64 -0.23
C SER A 44 13.92 3.15 -0.10
N VAL A 45 14.34 3.73 1.02
CA VAL A 45 14.26 5.18 1.25
C VAL A 45 15.22 5.98 0.36
N ASP A 46 16.26 5.32 -0.16
CA ASP A 46 17.26 5.93 -1.04
C ASP A 46 16.80 6.01 -2.49
N ASP A 47 15.70 5.33 -2.84
CA ASP A 47 15.13 5.36 -4.19
C ASP A 47 14.19 6.55 -4.37
N GLU A 48 14.50 7.43 -5.31
CA GLU A 48 13.67 8.59 -5.67
C GLU A 48 12.27 8.18 -6.12
N ASN A 49 12.11 7.00 -6.74
CA ASN A 49 10.77 6.52 -7.10
C ASN A 49 9.95 6.14 -5.87
N THR A 50 10.60 5.61 -4.82
CA THR A 50 9.92 5.34 -3.55
C THR A 50 9.42 6.63 -2.92
N LYS A 51 10.21 7.71 -2.92
CA LYS A 51 9.78 9.02 -2.40
C LYS A 51 8.56 9.55 -3.15
N LYS A 52 8.57 9.48 -4.49
CA LYS A 52 7.42 9.87 -5.32
C LYS A 52 6.19 9.03 -5.01
N LEU A 53 6.36 7.70 -4.88
CA LEU A 53 5.28 6.78 -4.54
C LEU A 53 4.68 7.11 -3.17
N VAL A 54 5.54 7.34 -2.15
CA VAL A 54 5.10 7.75 -0.81
C VAL A 54 4.25 9.01 -0.87
N ASN A 55 4.71 10.04 -1.58
CA ASN A 55 3.95 11.28 -1.73
C ASN A 55 2.60 11.04 -2.40
N GLN A 56 2.55 10.29 -3.50
CA GLN A 56 1.30 9.95 -4.19
C GLN A 56 0.29 9.28 -3.25
N TYR A 57 0.72 8.26 -2.51
CA TYR A 57 -0.17 7.55 -1.59
C TYR A 57 -0.57 8.35 -0.35
N PHE A 58 0.27 9.27 0.12
CA PHE A 58 0.00 10.04 1.34
C PHE A 58 -0.84 11.29 1.04
N LEU A 59 -0.70 11.86 -0.15
CA LEU A 59 -1.52 12.97 -0.64
C LEU A 59 -2.80 12.51 -1.35
N TRP A 60 -2.94 11.21 -1.60
CA TRP A 60 -4.02 10.62 -2.41
C TRP A 60 -4.04 11.13 -3.84
N GLU A 61 -2.86 11.44 -4.37
CA GLU A 61 -2.66 11.96 -5.71
C GLU A 61 -2.09 10.87 -6.62
N GLY A 62 -2.57 10.83 -7.86
CA GLY A 62 -2.04 9.95 -8.91
C GLY A 62 -2.93 8.76 -9.26
N GLU A 63 -2.31 7.80 -9.93
CA GLU A 63 -2.95 6.62 -10.48
C GLU A 63 -2.14 5.36 -10.17
N HIS A 64 -2.81 4.22 -10.17
CA HIS A 64 -2.17 2.92 -10.01
C HIS A 64 -2.50 2.05 -11.21
N ASN A 65 -1.48 1.73 -12.02
CA ASN A 65 -1.62 0.92 -13.24
C ASN A 65 -2.73 1.47 -14.18
N GLY A 66 -2.75 2.79 -14.40
CA GLY A 66 -3.77 3.48 -15.20
C GLY A 66 -5.15 3.60 -14.55
N LYS A 67 -5.33 3.11 -13.32
CA LYS A 67 -6.56 3.28 -12.54
C LYS A 67 -6.47 4.53 -11.67
N LYS A 68 -7.44 5.43 -11.81
CA LYS A 68 -7.53 6.67 -11.03
C LYS A 68 -7.87 6.39 -9.57
N PHE A 69 -7.42 7.26 -8.68
CA PHE A 69 -7.83 7.23 -7.28
C PHE A 69 -9.35 7.32 -7.14
N ASN A 70 -9.92 6.51 -6.24
CA ASN A 70 -11.34 6.50 -5.92
C ASN A 70 -11.59 6.84 -4.45
N GLN A 71 -11.00 6.07 -3.54
CA GLN A 71 -11.19 6.24 -2.09
C GLN A 71 -9.91 5.94 -1.31
N GLY A 72 -9.70 6.69 -0.21
CA GLY A 72 -8.60 6.50 0.72
C GLY A 72 -9.08 6.07 2.12
N LYS A 73 -8.32 5.19 2.76
CA LYS A 73 -8.46 4.84 4.18
C LYS A 73 -7.08 4.86 4.85
N ILE A 74 -7.00 5.54 5.99
CA ILE A 74 -5.82 5.59 6.84
C ILE A 74 -6.00 4.57 7.97
N PHE A 75 -4.97 3.74 8.17
CA PHE A 75 -4.83 2.91 9.35
C PHE A 75 -4.02 3.73 10.37
N LYS A 76 -4.62 4.09 11.50
CA LYS A 76 -4.05 4.94 12.55
C LYS A 76 -4.31 4.34 13.92
#